data_AF-A0A1Y2B0V4-F1
#
_entry.id   AF-A0A1Y2B0V4-F1
#
_cell.length_a   1.000
_cell.length_b   1.000
_cell.length_c   1.000
_cell.angle_alpha   90.00
_cell.angle_beta   90.00
_cell.angle_gamma   90.00
#
_symmetry.space_group_name_H-M   'P 1'
#
loop_
_entity.id
_entity.type
_entity.pdbx_description
1 polymer ?
#
loop_
_entity_poly.entity_id
_entity_poly.type
_entity_poly.pdbx_seq_one_letter_code
_entity_poly.pdbx_strand_id
1 'polypeptide(L)'
;MLLSSLVICLLPLISAAAGPLRVSKCLPSGTEKEINAAFAKGGKSATVTLCPGSVHRLNATIFFTASRQTLTTEGDPKDRNRALLIVEGKDQAIAIQADCKACGFATIKSIVVDGNRPQLFRVPMGQALVEMGNADGQTIRDCRLYEPRGWSALHFREGDRLNCRKAVVADNEIGPCGEEWDDEYDGTIERIDPPSGNPRADGISLACQDSLVENNIVYDATDGAIVLFGSAGTEVRNNQIYARTRVVLGGINLVDYAPWKGDYFGVTVHHNHFHALGRYLKVGIVIGPSSWSDDTESIVHSASVTDNTFHGRHFGYGIVVSSAKDFTVLRNTVDPDAIFSGTRGPRCPKAPENGKPTAFLINRGSARGTFQDEFVNGEVQHIICINPPDVNGQSYVPWRFRNSPPVVSPPTEDGTTTEDDVVSTGTFDTRLAEALVAYQMTLLDSMNVLNAQIEQGASPLSDTASEQDKVPRGTGNHQVDRVIDRLDGLEKGEKGLKKELDAIQGEFEALSSRIRKSAEDTQPIVQAVWANVAGLKSRSGAPLATGKPKAANIDQDTLSGDDKTKRRTLSGILGISKGTSAVIFFLGAIIILGLVLVRGRWRRRVSTRNSRKTY
;
A
#
# COMPACT_ATOMS: atom_id res chain seq x y z
N MET A 1 -49.17 27.63 -49.58
CA MET A 1 -50.02 27.05 -48.51
C MET A 1 -50.14 25.56 -48.77
N LEU A 2 -49.31 24.69 -48.17
CA LEU A 2 -49.50 23.21 -48.08
C LEU A 2 -48.26 22.45 -47.55
N LEU A 3 -47.46 23.01 -46.63
CA LEU A 3 -46.29 22.29 -46.09
C LEU A 3 -45.97 22.57 -44.61
N SER A 4 -46.94 23.11 -43.85
CA SER A 4 -46.72 23.49 -42.44
C SER A 4 -47.53 22.68 -41.42
N SER A 5 -48.18 21.59 -41.82
CA SER A 5 -49.14 20.86 -40.96
C SER A 5 -48.76 19.41 -40.63
N LEU A 6 -47.57 18.94 -40.98
CA LEU A 6 -47.17 17.54 -40.79
C LEU A 6 -46.14 17.28 -39.66
N VAL A 7 -45.77 18.29 -38.87
CA VAL A 7 -44.74 18.16 -37.81
C VAL A 7 -45.33 18.00 -36.39
N ILE A 8 -46.64 18.15 -36.21
CA ILE A 8 -47.25 18.16 -34.86
C ILE A 8 -47.80 16.77 -34.43
N CYS A 9 -47.90 15.78 -35.33
CA CYS A 9 -48.49 14.48 -35.00
C CYS A 9 -47.50 13.37 -34.60
N LEU A 10 -46.18 13.63 -34.54
CA LEU A 10 -45.17 12.61 -34.15
C LEU A 10 -44.56 12.82 -32.75
N LEU A 11 -45.01 13.82 -32.00
CA LEU A 11 -44.48 14.10 -30.66
C LEU A 11 -44.99 13.21 -29.50
N PRO A 12 -46.04 12.35 -29.58
CA PRO A 12 -46.40 11.52 -28.44
C PRO A 12 -45.76 10.12 -28.42
N LEU A 13 -44.99 9.71 -29.44
CA LEU A 13 -44.44 8.34 -29.52
C LEU A 13 -43.00 8.18 -29.00
N ILE A 14 -42.31 9.25 -28.61
CA ILE A 14 -40.95 9.16 -28.04
C ILE A 14 -40.99 9.11 -26.49
N SER A 15 -42.14 9.38 -25.85
CA SER A 15 -42.26 9.35 -24.37
C SER A 15 -42.41 7.95 -23.75
N ALA A 16 -42.56 6.89 -24.55
CA ALA A 16 -42.78 5.52 -24.03
C ALA A 16 -41.51 4.66 -23.93
N ALA A 17 -40.34 5.17 -24.33
CA ALA A 17 -39.06 4.45 -24.22
C ALA A 17 -38.26 4.81 -22.94
N ALA A 18 -38.81 5.63 -22.05
CA ALA A 18 -38.33 5.75 -20.69
C ALA A 18 -38.87 4.57 -19.88
N GLY A 19 -38.25 3.39 -20.05
CA GLY A 19 -38.41 2.30 -19.09
C GLY A 19 -38.14 2.82 -17.67
N PRO A 20 -38.80 2.27 -16.63
CA PRO A 20 -38.62 2.75 -15.26
C PRO A 20 -37.12 2.81 -14.96
N LEU A 21 -36.62 4.00 -14.61
CA LEU A 21 -35.26 4.19 -14.09
C LEU A 21 -35.05 3.10 -13.04
N ARG A 22 -34.22 2.09 -13.37
CA ARG A 22 -33.77 1.13 -12.37
C ARG A 22 -33.00 1.96 -11.38
N VAL A 23 -33.62 2.24 -10.24
CA VAL A 23 -32.93 2.81 -9.08
C VAL A 23 -31.81 1.84 -8.79
N SER A 24 -30.57 2.20 -9.14
CA SER A 24 -29.42 1.36 -8.85
C SER A 24 -29.39 1.14 -7.35
N LYS A 25 -29.32 -0.12 -6.91
CA LYS A 25 -29.29 -0.45 -5.48
C LYS A 25 -27.95 -0.14 -4.83
N CYS A 26 -26.99 0.31 -5.63
CA CYS A 26 -25.66 0.72 -5.21
C CYS A 26 -25.57 2.23 -4.91
N LEU A 27 -24.64 2.59 -4.03
CA LEU A 27 -24.27 3.97 -3.75
C LEU A 27 -23.40 4.52 -4.89
N PRO A 28 -23.79 5.64 -5.53
CA PRO A 28 -22.94 6.30 -6.51
C PRO A 28 -21.75 6.97 -5.81
N SER A 29 -20.84 7.56 -6.60
CA SER A 29 -19.72 8.35 -6.10
C SER A 29 -20.15 9.35 -5.03
N GLY A 30 -19.34 9.50 -3.97
CA GLY A 30 -19.72 10.26 -2.79
C GLY A 30 -18.61 10.34 -1.75
N THR A 31 -18.97 10.29 -0.47
CA THR A 31 -18.03 10.37 0.65
C THR A 31 -18.20 9.18 1.59
N GLU A 32 -17.42 9.14 2.67
CA GLU A 32 -17.62 8.18 3.75
C GLU A 32 -18.99 8.31 4.44
N LYS A 33 -19.63 9.50 4.38
CA LYS A 33 -20.86 9.79 5.14
C LYS A 33 -22.01 8.91 4.70
N GLU A 34 -22.21 8.73 3.39
CA GLU A 34 -23.27 7.89 2.85
C GLU A 34 -23.06 6.41 3.22
N ILE A 35 -21.81 5.95 3.16
CA ILE A 35 -21.41 4.59 3.51
C ILE A 35 -21.65 4.35 5.01
N ASN A 36 -21.19 5.25 5.87
CA ASN A 36 -21.37 5.19 7.31
C ASN A 36 -22.84 5.25 7.71
N ALA A 37 -23.64 6.12 7.07
CA ALA A 37 -25.08 6.18 7.28
C ALA A 37 -25.77 4.86 6.89
N ALA A 38 -25.34 4.24 5.78
CA ALA A 38 -25.88 2.96 5.34
C ALA A 38 -25.54 1.83 6.33
N PHE A 39 -24.31 1.77 6.86
CA PHE A 39 -23.95 0.82 7.92
C PHE A 39 -24.72 1.05 9.22
N ALA A 40 -24.79 2.30 9.68
CA ALA A 40 -25.50 2.65 10.91
C ALA A 40 -27.00 2.33 10.82
N LYS A 41 -27.63 2.62 9.68
CA LYS A 41 -29.05 2.32 9.43
C LYS A 41 -29.33 0.84 9.27
N GLY A 42 -28.47 0.13 8.54
CA GLY A 42 -28.64 -1.29 8.26
C GLY A 42 -28.32 -2.19 9.46
N GLY A 43 -27.37 -1.79 10.31
CA GLY A 43 -26.96 -2.54 11.49
C GLY A 43 -26.34 -3.90 11.14
N LYS A 44 -26.69 -4.93 11.91
CA LYS A 44 -26.18 -6.30 11.74
C LYS A 44 -26.54 -6.86 10.36
N SER A 45 -25.58 -7.52 9.72
CA SER A 45 -25.74 -8.10 8.38
C SER A 45 -26.02 -7.09 7.26
N ALA A 46 -25.81 -5.78 7.50
CA ALA A 46 -25.99 -4.78 6.45
C ALA A 46 -24.96 -4.97 5.34
N THR A 47 -25.43 -4.97 4.09
CA THR A 47 -24.55 -4.91 2.91
C THR A 47 -24.65 -3.52 2.31
N VAL A 48 -23.51 -2.83 2.27
CA VAL A 48 -23.37 -1.54 1.60
C VAL A 48 -22.69 -1.80 0.26
N THR A 49 -23.47 -1.62 -0.81
CA THR A 49 -23.03 -1.86 -2.18
C THR A 49 -22.67 -0.53 -2.85
N LEU A 50 -21.49 -0.42 -3.42
CA LEU A 50 -20.99 0.73 -4.19
C LEU A 50 -21.17 0.48 -5.68
N CYS A 51 -21.41 1.52 -6.48
CA CYS A 51 -21.62 1.34 -7.90
C CYS A 51 -20.30 1.02 -8.63
N PRO A 52 -20.31 0.22 -9.71
CA PRO A 52 -19.08 -0.08 -10.44
C PRO A 52 -18.43 1.20 -10.98
N GLY A 53 -17.13 1.35 -10.75
CA GLY A 53 -16.34 2.52 -11.12
C GLY A 53 -16.68 3.81 -10.33
N SER A 54 -17.50 3.74 -9.27
CA SER A 54 -17.74 4.90 -8.42
C SER A 54 -16.47 5.31 -7.67
N VAL A 55 -16.36 6.61 -7.35
CA VAL A 55 -15.25 7.18 -6.59
C VAL A 55 -15.80 7.80 -5.32
N HIS A 56 -15.30 7.35 -4.18
CA HIS A 56 -15.67 7.85 -2.86
C HIS A 56 -14.48 8.54 -2.23
N ARG A 57 -14.58 9.86 -2.09
CA ARG A 57 -13.54 10.73 -1.55
C ARG A 57 -13.70 10.84 -0.04
N LEU A 58 -12.79 10.23 0.70
CA LEU A 58 -12.89 10.05 2.14
C LEU A 58 -12.21 11.21 2.87
N ASN A 59 -13.00 12.00 3.59
CA ASN A 59 -12.49 13.02 4.52
C ASN A 59 -12.49 12.53 5.97
N ALA A 60 -13.08 11.35 6.20
CA ALA A 60 -13.04 10.63 7.46
C ALA A 60 -13.10 9.11 7.20
N THR A 61 -12.94 8.33 8.26
CA THR A 61 -12.90 6.86 8.20
C THR A 61 -14.30 6.26 8.00
N ILE A 62 -14.37 5.17 7.25
CA ILE A 62 -15.55 4.29 7.16
C ILE A 62 -15.53 3.35 8.36
N PHE A 63 -16.60 3.34 9.16
CA PHE A 63 -16.73 2.54 10.36
C PHE A 63 -17.71 1.39 10.17
N PHE A 64 -17.22 0.16 10.35
CA PHE A 64 -18.09 -0.96 10.64
C PHE A 64 -18.50 -0.90 12.11
N THR A 65 -19.74 -1.29 12.38
CA THR A 65 -20.40 -1.13 13.68
C THR A 65 -21.07 -2.39 14.18
N ALA A 66 -21.27 -3.40 13.32
CA ALA A 66 -21.99 -4.61 13.65
C ALA A 66 -21.48 -5.84 12.88
N SER A 67 -21.82 -7.02 13.41
CA SER A 67 -21.37 -8.28 12.84
C SER A 67 -21.96 -8.51 11.45
N ARG A 68 -21.24 -9.22 10.59
CA ARG A 68 -21.66 -9.62 9.24
C ARG A 68 -21.95 -8.44 8.30
N GLN A 69 -21.49 -7.23 8.65
CA GLN A 69 -21.55 -6.11 7.73
C GLN A 69 -20.63 -6.37 6.53
N THR A 70 -21.06 -5.96 5.35
CA THR A 70 -20.30 -6.13 4.11
C THR A 70 -20.17 -4.80 3.37
N LEU A 71 -18.96 -4.44 2.97
CA LEU A 71 -18.70 -3.40 1.97
C LEU A 71 -18.28 -4.08 0.66
N THR A 72 -18.99 -3.79 -0.43
CA THR A 72 -18.66 -4.35 -1.76
C THR A 72 -19.02 -3.41 -2.91
N THR A 73 -18.47 -3.68 -4.08
CA THR A 73 -18.95 -3.11 -5.36
C THR A 73 -20.04 -4.00 -5.96
N GLU A 74 -21.05 -3.41 -6.60
CA GLU A 74 -22.12 -4.14 -7.28
C GLU A 74 -21.55 -5.09 -8.34
N GLY A 75 -21.97 -6.36 -8.30
CA GLY A 75 -21.48 -7.39 -9.21
C GLY A 75 -20.13 -8.01 -8.85
N ASP A 76 -19.51 -7.59 -7.73
CA ASP A 76 -18.23 -8.11 -7.23
C ASP A 76 -17.11 -8.16 -8.30
N PRO A 77 -16.87 -7.07 -9.07
CA PRO A 77 -15.83 -7.07 -10.09
C PRO A 77 -14.44 -7.29 -9.48
N LYS A 78 -13.56 -7.95 -10.24
CA LYS A 78 -12.14 -8.14 -9.88
C LYS A 78 -11.19 -7.20 -10.66
N ASP A 79 -11.75 -6.45 -11.61
CA ASP A 79 -11.01 -5.63 -12.56
C ASP A 79 -11.06 -4.13 -12.17
N ARG A 80 -10.99 -3.26 -13.17
CA ARG A 80 -11.04 -1.79 -13.01
C ARG A 80 -12.44 -1.26 -12.70
N ASN A 81 -13.49 -2.09 -12.76
CA ASN A 81 -14.85 -1.70 -12.43
C ASN A 81 -15.11 -1.69 -10.92
N ARG A 82 -14.14 -2.09 -10.09
CA ARG A 82 -14.20 -1.92 -8.63
C ARG A 82 -14.41 -0.45 -8.27
N ALA A 83 -15.26 -0.17 -7.29
CA ALA A 83 -15.38 1.16 -6.72
C ALA A 83 -14.07 1.56 -6.02
N LEU A 84 -13.70 2.83 -6.15
CA LEU A 84 -12.50 3.41 -5.55
C LEU A 84 -12.85 4.20 -4.29
N LEU A 85 -12.18 3.88 -3.20
CA LEU A 85 -12.12 4.69 -1.98
C LEU A 85 -10.77 5.40 -1.95
N ILE A 86 -10.76 6.74 -1.95
CA ILE A 86 -9.53 7.53 -1.92
C ILE A 86 -9.51 8.43 -0.69
N VAL A 87 -8.42 8.37 0.07
CA VAL A 87 -8.23 9.23 1.25
C VAL A 87 -7.90 10.66 0.83
N GLU A 88 -8.65 11.62 1.34
CA GLU A 88 -8.42 13.07 1.19
C GLU A 88 -8.23 13.79 2.53
N GLY A 89 -8.64 13.15 3.64
CA GLY A 89 -8.47 13.71 4.98
C GLY A 89 -7.00 14.00 5.31
N LYS A 90 -6.68 15.26 5.62
CA LYS A 90 -5.31 15.72 5.86
C LYS A 90 -4.54 14.88 6.88
N ASP A 91 -5.19 14.51 7.99
CA ASP A 91 -4.57 13.73 9.07
C ASP A 91 -5.11 12.29 9.13
N GLN A 92 -5.73 11.80 8.04
CA GLN A 92 -6.35 10.49 7.97
C GLN A 92 -5.37 9.43 7.45
N ALA A 93 -5.04 8.46 8.31
CA ALA A 93 -4.32 7.25 7.89
C ALA A 93 -5.27 6.10 7.52
N ILE A 94 -6.39 5.96 8.25
CA ILE A 94 -7.34 4.85 8.13
C ILE A 94 -8.46 5.21 7.17
N ALA A 95 -8.59 4.48 6.07
CA ALA A 95 -9.75 4.55 5.17
C ALA A 95 -10.93 3.75 5.72
N ILE A 96 -10.69 2.52 6.18
CA ILE A 96 -11.72 1.61 6.70
C ILE A 96 -11.30 1.07 8.07
N GLN A 97 -12.20 1.17 9.04
CA GLN A 97 -12.03 0.60 10.36
C GLN A 97 -13.14 -0.42 10.65
N ALA A 98 -12.74 -1.69 10.76
CA ALA A 98 -13.59 -2.83 11.06
C ALA A 98 -13.09 -3.67 12.25
N ASP A 99 -12.14 -3.17 13.03
CA ASP A 99 -11.58 -3.80 14.23
C ASP A 99 -12.47 -3.66 15.49
N CYS A 100 -13.79 -3.46 15.31
CA CYS A 100 -14.70 -3.31 16.44
C CYS A 100 -15.05 -4.67 17.06
N LYS A 101 -15.24 -4.74 18.38
CA LYS A 101 -15.64 -5.99 19.08
C LYS A 101 -16.91 -6.64 18.54
N ALA A 102 -17.82 -5.83 18.00
CA ALA A 102 -19.08 -6.30 17.43
C ALA A 102 -18.95 -6.71 15.96
N CYS A 103 -17.81 -6.49 15.30
CA CYS A 103 -17.62 -6.59 13.86
C CYS A 103 -17.28 -8.02 13.39
N GLY A 104 -17.61 -9.05 14.16
CA GLY A 104 -17.37 -10.44 13.76
C GLY A 104 -18.00 -10.75 12.40
N PHE A 105 -17.27 -11.50 11.56
CA PHE A 105 -17.67 -11.82 10.18
C PHE A 105 -17.88 -10.61 9.26
N ALA A 106 -17.30 -9.45 9.59
CA ALA A 106 -17.26 -8.32 8.67
C ALA A 106 -16.52 -8.70 7.38
N THR A 107 -17.04 -8.27 6.24
CA THR A 107 -16.48 -8.57 4.91
C THR A 107 -16.20 -7.29 4.15
N ILE A 108 -15.00 -7.17 3.60
CA ILE A 108 -14.63 -6.14 2.62
C ILE A 108 -14.27 -6.88 1.33
N LYS A 109 -14.92 -6.57 0.22
CA LYS A 109 -14.58 -7.25 -1.04
C LYS A 109 -14.74 -6.38 -2.28
N SER A 110 -14.00 -6.72 -3.34
CA SER A 110 -14.17 -6.13 -4.67
C SER A 110 -14.15 -4.60 -4.68
N ILE A 111 -13.24 -3.99 -3.93
CA ILE A 111 -13.03 -2.53 -3.89
C ILE A 111 -11.56 -2.17 -4.06
N VAL A 112 -11.30 -0.94 -4.45
CA VAL A 112 -9.96 -0.33 -4.45
C VAL A 112 -9.88 0.66 -3.29
N VAL A 113 -8.80 0.63 -2.52
CA VAL A 113 -8.53 1.55 -1.41
C VAL A 113 -7.17 2.19 -1.63
N ASP A 114 -7.19 3.51 -1.83
CA ASP A 114 -6.02 4.36 -2.07
C ASP A 114 -5.79 5.26 -0.85
N GLY A 115 -4.64 5.08 -0.20
CA GLY A 115 -4.25 5.93 0.91
C GLY A 115 -3.78 7.32 0.48
N ASN A 116 -3.54 7.56 -0.82
CA ASN A 116 -3.17 8.86 -1.39
C ASN A 116 -1.88 9.44 -0.79
N ARG A 117 -0.95 8.57 -0.39
CA ARG A 117 0.35 8.94 0.21
C ARG A 117 1.21 9.84 -0.68
N PRO A 118 1.30 9.70 -2.01
CA PRO A 118 2.14 10.59 -2.83
C PRO A 118 1.71 12.07 -2.73
N GLN A 119 0.42 12.33 -2.49
CA GLN A 119 -0.17 13.67 -2.45
C GLN A 119 -0.30 14.20 -1.02
N LEU A 120 -0.64 13.33 -0.07
CA LEU A 120 -0.92 13.72 1.32
C LEU A 120 0.23 13.39 2.28
N PHE A 121 1.31 12.79 1.78
CA PHE A 121 2.43 12.29 2.57
C PHE A 121 1.98 11.34 3.69
N ARG A 122 2.87 11.10 4.64
CA ARG A 122 2.69 10.14 5.73
C ARG A 122 2.01 10.82 6.92
N VAL A 123 1.33 10.03 7.73
CA VAL A 123 0.77 10.48 9.01
C VAL A 123 1.70 9.99 10.14
N PRO A 124 2.25 10.89 10.98
CA PRO A 124 2.99 10.48 12.17
C PRO A 124 2.14 9.57 13.07
N MET A 125 2.68 8.40 13.43
CA MET A 125 1.96 7.34 14.16
C MET A 125 0.64 6.89 13.48
N GLY A 126 0.54 7.08 12.16
CA GLY A 126 -0.62 6.67 11.37
C GLY A 126 -0.81 5.16 11.42
N GLN A 127 -2.03 4.73 11.69
CA GLN A 127 -2.45 3.32 11.68
C GLN A 127 -2.51 2.76 10.25
N ALA A 128 -2.90 1.50 10.08
CA ALA A 128 -3.02 0.91 8.75
C ALA A 128 -4.13 1.57 7.91
N LEU A 129 -4.02 1.46 6.59
CA LEU A 129 -5.04 1.97 5.66
C LEU A 129 -6.39 1.26 5.87
N VAL A 130 -6.35 -0.05 6.10
CA VAL A 130 -7.49 -0.87 6.49
C VAL A 130 -7.18 -1.58 7.81
N GLU A 131 -7.97 -1.28 8.84
CA GLU A 131 -7.87 -1.89 10.17
C GLU A 131 -9.00 -2.91 10.37
N MET A 132 -8.62 -4.16 10.60
CA MET A 132 -9.50 -5.30 10.88
C MET A 132 -8.98 -6.04 12.12
N GLY A 133 -9.69 -7.07 12.55
CA GLY A 133 -9.38 -7.89 13.72
C GLY A 133 -10.30 -7.61 14.90
N ASN A 134 -9.81 -7.89 16.12
CA ASN A 134 -10.57 -7.78 17.39
C ASN A 134 -11.86 -8.62 17.50
N ALA A 135 -12.27 -9.27 16.42
CA ALA A 135 -13.43 -10.14 16.30
C ALA A 135 -13.13 -11.28 15.34
N ASP A 136 -13.96 -12.33 15.37
CA ASP A 136 -13.72 -13.56 14.62
C ASP A 136 -14.24 -13.51 13.19
N GLY A 137 -13.63 -14.29 12.31
CA GLY A 137 -14.22 -14.70 11.02
C GLY A 137 -14.28 -13.59 9.99
N GLN A 138 -13.52 -12.52 10.16
CA GLN A 138 -13.53 -11.37 9.27
C GLN A 138 -12.77 -11.65 7.97
N THR A 139 -13.18 -11.02 6.87
CA THR A 139 -12.68 -11.35 5.53
C THR A 139 -12.39 -10.10 4.71
N ILE A 140 -11.26 -10.10 4.03
CA ILE A 140 -10.95 -9.17 2.94
C ILE A 140 -10.51 -9.93 1.70
N ARG A 141 -11.21 -9.71 0.58
CA ARG A 141 -10.95 -10.45 -0.66
C ARG A 141 -11.21 -9.69 -1.94
N ASP A 142 -10.52 -10.05 -3.02
CA ASP A 142 -10.67 -9.43 -4.34
C ASP A 142 -10.45 -7.90 -4.34
N CYS A 143 -9.74 -7.38 -3.34
CA CYS A 143 -9.49 -5.94 -3.17
C CYS A 143 -8.15 -5.51 -3.78
N ARG A 144 -8.00 -4.21 -4.01
CA ARG A 144 -6.70 -3.57 -4.28
C ARG A 144 -6.41 -2.53 -3.21
N LEU A 145 -5.30 -2.65 -2.48
CA LEU A 145 -4.92 -1.72 -1.41
C LEU A 145 -3.56 -1.13 -1.72
N TYR A 146 -3.43 0.20 -1.74
CA TYR A 146 -2.15 0.81 -2.06
C TYR A 146 -1.94 2.17 -1.41
N GLU A 147 -0.66 2.55 -1.34
CA GLU A 147 -0.17 3.82 -0.82
C GLU A 147 -0.71 4.20 0.57
N PRO A 148 -0.62 3.29 1.57
CA PRO A 148 -1.02 3.59 2.95
C PRO A 148 -0.19 4.74 3.51
N ARG A 149 -0.85 5.65 4.23
CA ARG A 149 -0.17 6.79 4.88
C ARG A 149 0.42 6.45 6.25
N GLY A 150 0.08 5.29 6.80
CA GLY A 150 0.67 4.75 8.02
C GLY A 150 1.64 3.61 7.76
N TRP A 151 1.76 2.71 8.74
CA TRP A 151 2.76 1.64 8.77
C TRP A 151 2.33 0.34 8.06
N SER A 152 1.09 0.22 7.59
CA SER A 152 0.62 -0.99 6.89
C SER A 152 -0.55 -0.67 5.94
N ALA A 153 -0.69 -1.43 4.85
CA ALA A 153 -1.89 -1.36 4.01
C ALA A 153 -3.08 -2.10 4.63
N LEU A 154 -2.83 -3.26 5.24
CA LEU A 154 -3.84 -4.08 5.88
C LEU A 154 -3.33 -4.60 7.22
N HIS A 155 -4.03 -4.28 8.29
CA HIS A 155 -3.74 -4.83 9.61
C HIS A 155 -4.92 -5.59 10.18
N PHE A 156 -4.69 -6.85 10.54
CA PHE A 156 -5.59 -7.66 11.36
C PHE A 156 -5.03 -7.75 12.77
N ARG A 157 -5.53 -6.88 13.66
CA ARG A 157 -5.07 -6.83 15.04
C ARG A 157 -5.56 -8.01 15.87
N GLU A 158 -4.75 -8.41 16.83
CA GLU A 158 -4.93 -9.52 17.77
C GLU A 158 -6.21 -9.41 18.62
N GLY A 159 -6.72 -8.19 18.75
CA GLY A 159 -7.87 -7.84 19.57
C GLY A 159 -7.51 -7.45 21.00
N ASP A 160 -8.41 -6.71 21.64
CA ASP A 160 -8.19 -6.14 22.98
C ASP A 160 -7.89 -7.19 24.05
N ARG A 161 -8.28 -8.44 23.80
CA ARG A 161 -8.10 -9.58 24.70
C ARG A 161 -7.41 -10.76 24.02
N LEU A 162 -6.64 -10.52 22.94
CA LEU A 162 -5.99 -11.57 22.17
C LEU A 162 -7.01 -12.62 21.72
N ASN A 163 -8.08 -12.14 21.07
CA ASN A 163 -9.28 -12.91 20.79
C ASN A 163 -9.68 -12.92 19.31
N CYS A 164 -8.87 -12.33 18.43
CA CYS A 164 -9.11 -12.42 17.00
C CYS A 164 -8.77 -13.83 16.51
N ARG A 165 -9.71 -14.48 15.81
CA ARG A 165 -9.46 -15.73 15.07
C ARG A 165 -10.09 -15.76 13.69
N LYS A 166 -9.58 -16.64 12.82
CA LYS A 166 -10.21 -17.00 11.54
C LYS A 166 -10.35 -15.82 10.58
N ALA A 167 -9.35 -14.96 10.52
CA ALA A 167 -9.27 -13.97 9.47
C ALA A 167 -9.02 -14.65 8.12
N VAL A 168 -9.57 -14.08 7.04
CA VAL A 168 -9.32 -14.52 5.67
C VAL A 168 -8.85 -13.32 4.85
N VAL A 169 -7.64 -13.43 4.30
CA VAL A 169 -7.04 -12.45 3.38
C VAL A 169 -6.75 -13.18 2.07
N ALA A 170 -7.64 -13.05 1.09
CA ALA A 170 -7.59 -13.88 -0.12
C ALA A 170 -7.75 -13.09 -1.42
N ASP A 171 -7.01 -13.48 -2.46
CA ASP A 171 -7.20 -12.96 -3.83
C ASP A 171 -7.04 -11.41 -3.92
N ASN A 172 -6.21 -10.80 -3.08
CA ASN A 172 -6.00 -9.34 -3.08
C ASN A 172 -4.74 -8.93 -3.85
N GLU A 173 -4.77 -7.71 -4.37
CA GLU A 173 -3.60 -7.00 -4.88
C GLU A 173 -3.19 -5.92 -3.86
N ILE A 174 -2.01 -6.02 -3.26
CA ILE A 174 -1.57 -5.11 -2.20
C ILE A 174 -0.21 -4.52 -2.56
N GLY A 175 -0.18 -3.22 -2.78
CA GLY A 175 1.02 -2.53 -3.19
C GLY A 175 0.78 -1.40 -4.18
N PRO A 176 1.73 -0.47 -4.31
CA PRO A 176 2.95 -0.40 -3.50
C PRO A 176 2.65 0.15 -2.09
N CYS A 177 3.52 -0.15 -1.10
CA CYS A 177 3.33 0.29 0.28
C CYS A 177 4.59 0.94 0.84
N GLY A 178 4.47 2.20 1.27
CA GLY A 178 5.57 2.90 1.92
C GLY A 178 6.66 3.41 0.99
N GLU A 179 7.70 3.98 1.58
CA GLU A 179 8.90 4.48 0.92
C GLU A 179 10.14 3.87 1.57
N GLU A 180 11.28 4.00 0.90
CA GLU A 180 12.56 3.58 1.46
C GLU A 180 13.05 4.65 2.45
N TRP A 181 13.71 4.21 3.52
CA TRP A 181 14.26 5.12 4.52
C TRP A 181 15.33 6.01 3.94
N ASP A 182 15.24 7.30 4.20
CA ASP A 182 16.14 8.30 3.68
C ASP A 182 16.68 9.23 4.78
N ASP A 183 17.98 9.18 5.01
CA ASP A 183 18.64 9.91 6.10
C ASP A 183 18.54 11.43 5.99
N GLU A 184 18.43 11.98 4.77
CA GLU A 184 18.29 13.42 4.57
C GLU A 184 16.95 13.95 5.08
N TYR A 185 15.92 13.11 5.06
CA TYR A 185 14.54 13.48 5.38
C TYR A 185 14.04 12.87 6.68
N ASP A 186 14.31 11.58 6.88
CA ASP A 186 13.88 10.78 8.03
C ASP A 186 14.89 10.87 9.20
N GLY A 187 16.10 11.35 8.92
CA GLY A 187 17.21 11.43 9.85
C GLY A 187 18.07 10.17 9.87
N THR A 188 19.28 10.30 10.41
CA THR A 188 20.31 9.24 10.40
C THR A 188 20.10 8.16 11.46
N ILE A 189 19.21 8.42 12.43
CA ILE A 189 18.86 7.47 13.49
C ILE A 189 17.44 7.04 13.21
N GLU A 190 17.26 5.73 13.01
CA GLU A 190 15.94 5.14 12.95
C GLU A 190 15.26 5.35 14.30
N ARG A 191 14.33 6.30 14.33
CA ARG A 191 13.53 6.60 15.52
C ARG A 191 12.30 5.72 15.48
N ILE A 192 11.86 5.30 16.67
CA ILE A 192 10.55 4.66 16.84
C ILE A 192 9.44 5.58 16.30
N ASP A 193 9.58 6.90 16.52
CA ASP A 193 8.64 7.91 16.05
C ASP A 193 9.36 9.03 15.28
N PRO A 194 9.61 8.86 13.96
CA PRO A 194 10.17 9.93 13.15
C PRO A 194 9.15 11.09 13.02
N PRO A 195 9.58 12.36 13.02
CA PRO A 195 8.68 13.52 13.04
C PRO A 195 7.66 13.56 11.90
N SER A 196 8.04 13.00 10.74
CA SER A 196 7.22 12.94 9.53
C SER A 196 6.50 11.59 9.36
N GLY A 197 6.50 10.72 10.37
CA GLY A 197 5.94 9.37 10.29
C GLY A 197 6.87 8.35 9.60
N ASN A 198 6.67 7.07 9.90
CA ASN A 198 7.53 5.98 9.41
C ASN A 198 7.48 5.93 7.86
N PRO A 199 8.63 6.02 7.16
CA PRO A 199 8.68 5.81 5.72
C PRO A 199 8.18 4.43 5.32
N ARG A 200 8.46 3.40 6.12
CA ARG A 200 8.20 2.04 5.72
C ARG A 200 6.75 1.65 6.00
N ALA A 201 6.23 0.76 5.16
CA ALA A 201 4.92 0.18 5.40
C ALA A 201 4.88 -1.29 4.98
N ASP A 202 4.19 -2.07 5.80
CA ASP A 202 3.85 -3.45 5.49
C ASP A 202 2.77 -3.51 4.40
N GLY A 203 2.72 -4.64 3.69
CA GLY A 203 1.56 -5.00 2.87
C GLY A 203 0.44 -5.54 3.75
N ILE A 204 0.68 -6.71 4.36
CA ILE A 204 -0.25 -7.40 5.25
C ILE A 204 0.41 -7.57 6.61
N SER A 205 -0.27 -7.15 7.67
CA SER A 205 0.12 -7.32 9.06
C SER A 205 -0.96 -8.14 9.77
N LEU A 206 -0.65 -9.35 10.20
CA LEU A 206 -1.64 -10.30 10.74
C LEU A 206 -1.22 -10.81 12.11
N ALA A 207 -2.03 -10.49 13.13
CA ALA A 207 -1.90 -10.97 14.50
C ALA A 207 -3.06 -11.89 14.93
N CYS A 208 -3.96 -12.21 14.01
CA CYS A 208 -5.16 -13.01 14.23
C CYS A 208 -4.86 -14.51 14.09
N GLN A 209 -5.27 -15.34 15.05
CA GLN A 209 -4.97 -16.78 15.04
C GLN A 209 -5.89 -17.56 14.10
N ASP A 210 -5.53 -18.81 13.78
CA ASP A 210 -6.34 -19.74 12.96
C ASP A 210 -6.79 -19.13 11.62
N SER A 211 -5.94 -18.31 11.01
CA SER A 211 -6.30 -17.47 9.86
C SER A 211 -5.76 -18.03 8.54
N LEU A 212 -6.19 -17.46 7.42
CA LEU A 212 -5.77 -17.84 6.09
C LEU A 212 -5.32 -16.61 5.28
N VAL A 213 -4.12 -16.65 4.74
CA VAL A 213 -3.57 -15.65 3.80
C VAL A 213 -3.20 -16.36 2.51
N GLU A 214 -4.02 -16.23 1.48
CA GLU A 214 -3.82 -16.98 0.23
C GLU A 214 -4.01 -16.19 -1.06
N ASN A 215 -3.27 -16.60 -2.10
CA ASN A 215 -3.43 -16.10 -3.47
C ASN A 215 -3.36 -14.56 -3.58
N ASN A 216 -2.65 -13.90 -2.66
CA ASN A 216 -2.47 -12.46 -2.73
C ASN A 216 -1.23 -12.14 -3.57
N ILE A 217 -1.30 -11.05 -4.32
CA ILE A 217 -0.14 -10.43 -4.95
C ILE A 217 0.26 -9.25 -4.07
N VAL A 218 1.42 -9.34 -3.44
CA VAL A 218 1.97 -8.26 -2.61
C VAL A 218 3.23 -7.71 -3.29
N TYR A 219 3.30 -6.41 -3.50
CA TYR A 219 4.44 -5.81 -4.19
C TYR A 219 4.88 -4.49 -3.57
N ASP A 220 6.19 -4.25 -3.60
CA ASP A 220 6.80 -2.98 -3.21
C ASP A 220 6.36 -2.50 -1.82
N ALA A 221 6.18 -3.42 -0.88
CA ALA A 221 5.97 -3.14 0.54
C ALA A 221 7.32 -2.90 1.23
N THR A 222 7.63 -1.64 1.54
CA THR A 222 9.00 -1.26 1.92
C THR A 222 9.43 -1.71 3.31
N ASP A 223 8.52 -2.27 4.11
CA ASP A 223 8.83 -2.97 5.35
C ASP A 223 8.72 -4.49 5.15
N GLY A 224 7.68 -5.15 5.69
CA GLY A 224 7.33 -6.55 5.40
C GLY A 224 6.19 -6.69 4.39
N ALA A 225 6.34 -7.51 3.35
CA ALA A 225 5.20 -7.80 2.46
C ALA A 225 4.07 -8.53 3.21
N ILE A 226 4.40 -9.55 4.01
CA ILE A 226 3.49 -10.22 4.94
C ILE A 226 4.18 -10.38 6.29
N VAL A 227 3.60 -9.81 7.34
CA VAL A 227 4.12 -9.88 8.72
C VAL A 227 3.15 -10.64 9.59
N LEU A 228 3.62 -11.73 10.20
CA LEU A 228 2.86 -12.51 11.16
C LEU A 228 3.30 -12.15 12.57
N PHE A 229 2.40 -11.62 13.38
CA PHE A 229 2.64 -11.37 14.80
C PHE A 229 2.09 -12.56 15.59
N GLY A 230 2.87 -13.64 15.75
CA GLY A 230 2.52 -14.79 16.62
C GLY A 230 1.13 -15.41 16.37
N SER A 231 0.77 -15.56 15.10
CA SER A 231 -0.58 -15.92 14.65
C SER A 231 -0.81 -17.42 14.59
N ALA A 232 -0.67 -18.12 15.73
CA ALA A 232 -0.81 -19.59 15.83
C ALA A 232 -2.00 -20.16 15.03
N GLY A 233 -1.76 -21.31 14.36
CA GLY A 233 -2.74 -22.00 13.51
C GLY A 233 -2.98 -21.37 12.13
N THR A 234 -2.26 -20.31 11.77
CA THR A 234 -2.44 -19.60 10.49
C THR A 234 -1.74 -20.27 9.33
N GLU A 235 -2.41 -20.34 8.19
CA GLU A 235 -1.84 -20.80 6.91
C GLU A 235 -1.57 -19.60 5.97
N VAL A 236 -0.35 -19.52 5.44
CA VAL A 236 0.08 -18.52 4.45
C VAL A 236 0.58 -19.24 3.20
N ARG A 237 -0.22 -19.21 2.12
CA ARG A 237 0.10 -20.00 0.93
C ARG A 237 -0.24 -19.37 -0.40
N ASN A 238 0.48 -19.79 -1.45
CA ASN A 238 0.20 -19.39 -2.84
C ASN A 238 0.23 -17.86 -3.06
N ASN A 239 0.91 -17.11 -2.21
CA ASN A 239 1.06 -15.67 -2.39
C ASN A 239 2.25 -15.38 -3.32
N GLN A 240 2.13 -14.32 -4.10
CA GLN A 240 3.22 -13.83 -4.93
C GLN A 240 3.76 -12.53 -4.34
N ILE A 241 5.06 -12.48 -4.05
CA ILE A 241 5.73 -11.36 -3.40
C ILE A 241 6.75 -10.76 -4.36
N TYR A 242 6.63 -9.46 -4.63
CA TYR A 242 7.46 -8.78 -5.62
C TYR A 242 8.23 -7.58 -5.04
N ALA A 243 9.50 -7.47 -5.42
CA ALA A 243 10.27 -6.22 -5.35
C ALA A 243 10.50 -5.70 -6.79
N ARG A 244 9.73 -4.68 -7.20
CA ARG A 244 9.69 -4.16 -8.58
C ARG A 244 10.26 -2.78 -8.69
N THR A 245 9.74 -1.86 -7.88
CA THR A 245 10.05 -0.43 -7.94
C THR A 245 10.58 0.10 -6.62
N ARG A 246 10.39 -0.63 -5.52
CA ARG A 246 10.90 -0.30 -4.18
C ARG A 246 11.67 -1.47 -3.56
N VAL A 247 12.62 -1.16 -2.70
CA VAL A 247 13.30 -2.13 -1.84
C VAL A 247 12.34 -2.62 -0.76
N VAL A 248 12.28 -3.94 -0.59
CA VAL A 248 11.46 -4.64 0.41
C VAL A 248 12.40 -5.23 1.46
N LEU A 249 12.17 -4.96 2.75
CA LEU A 249 13.06 -5.46 3.82
C LEU A 249 12.84 -6.96 4.05
N GLY A 250 11.59 -7.39 4.14
CA GLY A 250 11.21 -8.78 4.34
C GLY A 250 10.04 -9.17 3.45
N GLY A 251 10.10 -10.33 2.82
CA GLY A 251 8.95 -10.87 2.10
C GLY A 251 7.90 -11.41 3.07
N ILE A 252 8.22 -12.47 3.81
CA ILE A 252 7.37 -13.00 4.90
C ILE A 252 8.14 -13.00 6.21
N ASN A 253 7.59 -12.34 7.23
CA ASN A 253 8.25 -12.17 8.53
C ASN A 253 7.55 -12.98 9.62
N LEU A 254 8.35 -13.79 10.32
CA LEU A 254 8.01 -14.54 11.54
C LEU A 254 8.99 -14.13 12.65
N VAL A 255 9.10 -12.82 12.88
CA VAL A 255 10.13 -12.22 13.73
C VAL A 255 9.57 -11.68 15.04
N ASP A 256 8.27 -11.39 15.09
CA ASP A 256 7.66 -10.72 16.23
C ASP A 256 7.42 -11.67 17.40
N TYR A 257 7.93 -11.29 18.57
CA TYR A 257 7.63 -11.95 19.83
C TYR A 257 6.28 -11.47 20.40
N ALA A 258 5.98 -10.18 20.33
CA ALA A 258 4.67 -9.67 20.71
C ALA A 258 3.64 -9.87 19.58
N PRO A 259 2.33 -9.97 19.89
CA PRO A 259 1.73 -10.00 21.23
C PRO A 259 1.65 -11.41 21.84
N TRP A 260 1.95 -12.46 21.09
CA TRP A 260 1.73 -13.86 21.48
C TRP A 260 2.95 -14.59 22.06
N LYS A 261 3.95 -13.83 22.51
CA LYS A 261 5.20 -14.36 23.10
C LYS A 261 5.95 -15.32 22.17
N GLY A 262 5.97 -14.99 20.89
CA GLY A 262 6.66 -15.75 19.86
C GLY A 262 6.01 -17.09 19.53
N ASP A 263 4.73 -17.28 19.86
CA ASP A 263 4.01 -18.51 19.54
C ASP A 263 3.54 -18.51 18.08
N TYR A 264 4.18 -19.34 17.26
CA TYR A 264 3.77 -19.63 15.88
C TYR A 264 3.31 -21.08 15.75
N PHE A 265 2.85 -21.72 16.84
CA PHE A 265 2.39 -23.11 16.80
C PHE A 265 1.37 -23.34 15.70
N GLY A 266 1.66 -24.32 14.83
CA GLY A 266 0.77 -24.69 13.72
C GLY A 266 0.69 -23.65 12.60
N VAL A 267 1.53 -22.61 12.61
CA VAL A 267 1.68 -21.72 11.47
C VAL A 267 2.36 -22.47 10.34
N THR A 268 1.79 -22.39 9.13
CA THR A 268 2.37 -22.95 7.92
C THR A 268 2.57 -21.85 6.88
N VAL A 269 3.79 -21.73 6.35
CA VAL A 269 4.14 -20.80 5.27
C VAL A 269 4.66 -21.61 4.10
N HIS A 270 3.86 -21.77 3.05
CA HIS A 270 4.24 -22.67 1.96
C HIS A 270 3.72 -22.30 0.58
N HIS A 271 4.41 -22.76 -0.45
CA HIS A 271 4.02 -22.51 -1.85
C HIS A 271 3.89 -21.02 -2.17
N ASN A 272 4.65 -20.16 -1.48
CA ASN A 272 4.74 -18.75 -1.83
C ASN A 272 5.88 -18.54 -2.82
N HIS A 273 5.68 -17.58 -3.72
CA HIS A 273 6.62 -17.26 -4.80
C HIS A 273 7.20 -15.87 -4.58
N PHE A 274 8.53 -15.79 -4.53
CA PHE A 274 9.26 -14.55 -4.29
C PHE A 274 9.98 -14.11 -5.55
N HIS A 275 9.79 -12.86 -5.94
CA HIS A 275 10.25 -12.30 -7.21
C HIS A 275 11.05 -11.00 -6.96
N ALA A 276 12.38 -11.11 -6.97
CA ALA A 276 13.30 -9.97 -6.87
C ALA A 276 13.79 -9.57 -8.28
N LEU A 277 12.85 -9.13 -9.12
CA LEU A 277 13.06 -8.93 -10.56
C LEU A 277 13.52 -7.51 -10.93
N GLY A 278 13.00 -6.48 -10.24
CA GLY A 278 13.25 -5.08 -10.60
C GLY A 278 13.92 -4.27 -9.50
N ARG A 279 13.65 -4.62 -8.24
CA ARG A 279 14.29 -4.04 -7.06
C ARG A 279 14.68 -5.10 -6.05
N TYR A 280 15.38 -4.63 -5.05
CA TYR A 280 16.05 -5.46 -4.08
C TYR A 280 15.10 -5.98 -3.01
N LEU A 281 15.04 -7.30 -2.84
CA LEU A 281 14.39 -7.95 -1.71
C LEU A 281 15.49 -8.36 -0.73
N LYS A 282 15.57 -7.68 0.42
CA LYS A 282 16.69 -7.92 1.33
C LYS A 282 16.66 -9.32 1.91
N VAL A 283 15.50 -9.79 2.35
CA VAL A 283 15.29 -11.18 2.74
C VAL A 283 13.93 -11.67 2.26
N GLY A 284 13.88 -12.85 1.66
CA GLY A 284 12.63 -13.49 1.26
C GLY A 284 11.76 -13.87 2.46
N ILE A 285 12.25 -14.76 3.32
CA ILE A 285 11.57 -15.17 4.56
C ILE A 285 12.48 -14.94 5.76
N VAL A 286 11.98 -14.22 6.76
CA VAL A 286 12.72 -13.90 7.98
C VAL A 286 12.14 -14.64 9.17
N ILE A 287 12.96 -15.43 9.85
CA ILE A 287 12.55 -16.19 11.03
C ILE A 287 13.37 -15.73 12.23
N GLY A 288 12.63 -15.24 13.23
CA GLY A 288 13.04 -14.87 14.58
C GLY A 288 13.72 -13.50 14.76
N PRO A 289 13.68 -12.98 16.01
CA PRO A 289 13.81 -11.54 16.27
C PRO A 289 15.19 -10.96 15.92
N SER A 290 16.29 -11.66 16.22
CA SER A 290 17.65 -11.16 15.96
C SER A 290 17.92 -10.98 14.46
N SER A 291 17.23 -11.68 13.58
CA SER A 291 17.33 -11.42 12.13
C SER A 291 16.90 -9.98 11.79
N TRP A 292 15.96 -9.42 12.55
CA TRP A 292 15.41 -8.08 12.35
C TRP A 292 16.10 -7.00 13.20
N SER A 293 16.53 -7.34 14.41
CA SER A 293 17.06 -6.39 15.41
C SER A 293 18.30 -6.92 16.15
N ASP A 294 18.69 -6.31 17.27
CA ASP A 294 19.69 -6.84 18.21
C ASP A 294 19.07 -7.76 19.27
N ASP A 295 17.76 -8.03 19.21
CA ASP A 295 17.08 -8.89 20.17
C ASP A 295 17.50 -10.36 20.01
N THR A 296 18.47 -10.76 20.82
CA THR A 296 18.93 -12.14 20.94
C THR A 296 18.27 -12.89 22.09
N GLU A 297 17.43 -12.23 22.90
CA GLU A 297 16.80 -12.82 24.08
C GLU A 297 15.43 -13.41 23.77
N SER A 298 14.63 -12.74 22.95
CA SER A 298 13.34 -13.23 22.50
C SER A 298 13.51 -14.37 21.51
N ILE A 299 12.80 -15.48 21.74
CA ILE A 299 12.84 -16.67 20.88
C ILE A 299 11.43 -16.97 20.40
N VAL A 300 11.25 -17.00 19.08
CA VAL A 300 10.00 -17.46 18.44
C VAL A 300 9.99 -18.98 18.28
N HIS A 301 8.82 -19.60 18.16
CA HIS A 301 8.75 -21.06 18.10
C HIS A 301 7.59 -21.66 17.30
N SER A 302 7.81 -22.89 16.82
CA SER A 302 6.77 -23.85 16.42
C SER A 302 6.04 -23.65 15.07
N ALA A 303 6.69 -23.08 14.04
CA ALA A 303 6.12 -22.98 12.68
C ALA A 303 6.74 -23.95 11.67
N SER A 304 6.07 -24.11 10.53
CA SER A 304 6.59 -24.80 9.34
C SER A 304 6.70 -23.83 8.16
N VAL A 305 7.86 -23.80 7.52
CA VAL A 305 8.16 -22.97 6.34
C VAL A 305 8.68 -23.87 5.23
N THR A 306 7.81 -24.23 4.27
CA THR A 306 8.16 -25.27 3.29
C THR A 306 7.73 -24.94 1.88
N ASP A 307 8.37 -25.54 0.89
CA ASP A 307 7.87 -25.52 -0.50
C ASP A 307 7.72 -24.09 -1.08
N ASN A 308 8.50 -23.12 -0.60
CA ASN A 308 8.53 -21.76 -1.16
C ASN A 308 9.60 -21.68 -2.27
N THR A 309 9.41 -20.78 -3.23
CA THR A 309 10.30 -20.63 -4.39
C THR A 309 10.84 -19.20 -4.52
N PHE A 310 12.13 -19.06 -4.86
CA PHE A 310 12.80 -17.77 -4.98
C PHE A 310 13.34 -17.55 -6.40
N HIS A 311 12.92 -16.45 -7.03
CA HIS A 311 13.19 -16.08 -8.42
C HIS A 311 13.74 -14.65 -8.54
N GLY A 312 14.73 -14.44 -9.41
CA GLY A 312 15.25 -13.11 -9.72
C GLY A 312 16.56 -12.72 -9.03
N ARG A 313 17.20 -11.69 -9.59
CA ARG A 313 18.64 -11.44 -9.38
C ARG A 313 18.97 -10.49 -8.22
N HIS A 314 17.95 -9.98 -7.54
CA HIS A 314 18.09 -8.87 -6.60
C HIS A 314 17.77 -9.28 -5.15
N PHE A 315 18.24 -10.44 -4.71
CA PHE A 315 18.11 -10.84 -3.30
C PHE A 315 19.34 -10.45 -2.47
N GLY A 316 19.09 -10.12 -1.21
CA GLY A 316 20.09 -10.27 -0.16
C GLY A 316 20.17 -11.73 0.30
N TYR A 317 19.07 -12.24 0.83
CA TYR A 317 18.95 -13.61 1.33
C TYR A 317 17.62 -14.23 0.93
N GLY A 318 17.57 -15.55 0.79
CA GLY A 318 16.32 -16.28 0.56
C GLY A 318 15.57 -16.48 1.87
N ILE A 319 16.08 -17.35 2.74
CA ILE A 319 15.56 -17.60 4.09
C ILE A 319 16.66 -17.37 5.11
N VAL A 320 16.34 -16.61 6.16
CA VAL A 320 17.23 -16.35 7.30
C VAL A 320 16.57 -16.84 8.58
N VAL A 321 17.33 -17.58 9.40
CA VAL A 321 16.85 -18.13 10.67
C VAL A 321 17.79 -17.80 11.82
N SER A 322 17.27 -17.16 12.86
CA SER A 322 17.98 -16.91 14.12
C SER A 322 16.99 -16.69 15.26
N SER A 323 17.38 -16.95 16.50
CA SER A 323 16.51 -16.80 17.68
C SER A 323 15.16 -17.52 17.53
N ALA A 324 15.21 -18.79 17.09
CA ALA A 324 14.03 -19.58 16.76
C ALA A 324 14.17 -21.02 17.26
N LYS A 325 13.08 -21.62 17.75
CA LYS A 325 13.09 -23.04 18.19
C LYS A 325 11.92 -23.82 17.63
N ASP A 326 12.11 -25.12 17.46
CA ASP A 326 11.05 -26.04 17.02
C ASP A 326 10.44 -25.66 15.66
N PHE A 327 11.22 -25.02 14.78
CA PHE A 327 10.83 -24.73 13.40
C PHE A 327 11.12 -25.92 12.49
N THR A 328 10.28 -26.08 11.46
CA THR A 328 10.56 -26.96 10.34
C THR A 328 10.72 -26.12 9.07
N VAL A 329 11.91 -26.09 8.48
CA VAL A 329 12.21 -25.31 7.27
C VAL A 329 12.79 -26.24 6.20
N LEU A 330 11.94 -26.69 5.28
CA LEU A 330 12.27 -27.79 4.36
C LEU A 330 11.74 -27.53 2.95
N ARG A 331 12.41 -28.10 1.94
CA ARG A 331 11.95 -28.11 0.54
C ARG A 331 11.70 -26.72 -0.04
N ASN A 332 12.36 -25.69 0.48
CA ASN A 332 12.36 -24.39 -0.17
C ASN A 332 13.39 -24.44 -1.31
N THR A 333 13.02 -23.89 -2.46
CA THR A 333 13.79 -24.03 -3.70
C THR A 333 14.18 -22.66 -4.24
N VAL A 334 15.33 -22.63 -4.89
CA VAL A 334 15.93 -21.43 -5.46
C VAL A 334 16.08 -21.69 -6.94
N ASP A 335 15.48 -20.83 -7.75
CA ASP A 335 15.53 -20.99 -9.19
C ASP A 335 16.91 -20.61 -9.74
N PRO A 336 17.31 -21.16 -10.90
CA PRO A 336 18.64 -20.92 -11.48
C PRO A 336 18.95 -19.44 -11.76
N ASP A 337 17.93 -18.60 -11.91
CA ASP A 337 18.06 -17.17 -12.15
C ASP A 337 18.26 -16.36 -10.85
N ALA A 338 18.06 -16.98 -9.69
CA ALA A 338 18.10 -16.30 -8.41
C ALA A 338 19.54 -15.98 -7.97
N ILE A 339 19.78 -14.73 -7.61
CA ILE A 339 21.11 -14.26 -7.17
C ILE A 339 21.02 -13.55 -5.82
N PHE A 340 21.86 -14.01 -4.90
CA PHE A 340 22.02 -13.48 -3.56
C PHE A 340 23.32 -12.70 -3.49
N SER A 341 23.23 -11.41 -3.19
CA SER A 341 24.36 -10.49 -3.15
C SER A 341 24.09 -9.38 -2.15
N GLY A 342 24.93 -8.36 -2.10
CA GLY A 342 24.69 -7.18 -1.27
C GLY A 342 25.81 -6.87 -0.31
N THR A 343 25.73 -5.67 0.25
CA THR A 343 26.76 -5.08 1.09
C THR A 343 26.13 -4.60 2.39
N ARG A 344 26.89 -4.64 3.48
CA ARG A 344 26.43 -4.09 4.75
C ARG A 344 26.11 -2.60 4.55
N GLY A 345 24.89 -2.20 4.88
CA GLY A 345 24.49 -0.80 4.83
C GLY A 345 25.34 0.07 5.78
N PRO A 346 25.59 1.34 5.42
CA PRO A 346 26.41 2.25 6.23
C PRO A 346 25.81 2.51 7.63
N ARG A 347 24.50 2.30 7.79
CA ARG A 347 23.76 2.49 9.04
C ARG A 347 23.60 1.25 9.89
N CYS A 348 24.17 0.12 9.47
CA CYS A 348 23.96 -1.10 10.23
C CYS A 348 24.62 -0.99 11.61
N PRO A 349 23.86 -1.26 12.69
CA PRO A 349 24.41 -1.29 14.03
C PRO A 349 25.69 -2.13 14.09
N LYS A 350 26.55 -1.82 15.06
CA LYS A 350 27.74 -2.64 15.33
C LYS A 350 27.30 -4.01 15.86
N ALA A 351 26.99 -4.91 14.94
CA ALA A 351 26.76 -6.32 15.17
C ALA A 351 28.02 -7.13 14.80
N PRO A 352 28.12 -8.40 15.25
CA PRO A 352 29.01 -9.37 14.65
C PRO A 352 28.87 -9.38 13.12
N GLU A 353 29.92 -9.80 12.43
CA GLU A 353 29.88 -9.90 10.97
C GLU A 353 28.90 -11.02 10.58
N ASN A 354 27.76 -10.63 10.02
CA ASN A 354 26.76 -11.56 9.51
C ASN A 354 27.35 -12.48 8.45
N GLY A 355 26.76 -13.67 8.33
CA GLY A 355 27.02 -14.56 7.21
C GLY A 355 26.80 -13.84 5.87
N LYS A 356 27.58 -14.22 4.85
CA LYS A 356 27.47 -13.61 3.52
C LYS A 356 26.09 -13.84 2.90
N PRO A 357 25.62 -12.92 2.03
CA PRO A 357 24.43 -13.10 1.21
C PRO A 357 24.37 -14.50 0.58
N THR A 358 23.30 -15.22 0.87
CA THR A 358 23.11 -16.60 0.43
C THR A 358 21.63 -16.95 0.42
N ALA A 359 21.27 -18.00 -0.30
CA ALA A 359 19.91 -18.51 -0.33
C ALA A 359 19.38 -18.85 1.06
N PHE A 360 20.13 -19.64 1.83
CA PHE A 360 19.67 -20.16 3.12
C PHE A 360 20.74 -19.94 4.18
N LEU A 361 20.46 -19.03 5.13
CA LEU A 361 21.37 -18.69 6.22
C LEU A 361 20.72 -19.01 7.57
N ILE A 362 21.48 -19.65 8.45
CA ILE A 362 21.03 -19.97 9.81
C ILE A 362 22.10 -19.64 10.83
N ASN A 363 21.70 -19.12 11.98
CA ASN A 363 22.54 -19.09 13.17
C ASN A 363 22.22 -20.32 14.04
N ARG A 364 23.02 -21.40 13.93
CA ARG A 364 22.80 -22.63 14.73
C ARG A 364 23.09 -22.46 16.22
N GLY A 365 23.69 -21.34 16.64
CA GLY A 365 23.85 -21.00 18.06
C GLY A 365 22.53 -20.60 18.73
N SER A 366 21.64 -19.93 17.98
CA SER A 366 20.35 -19.41 18.47
C SER A 366 19.13 -20.10 17.85
N ALA A 367 19.31 -20.86 16.76
CA ALA A 367 18.25 -21.56 16.06
C ALA A 367 18.27 -23.08 16.29
N ARG A 368 17.10 -23.66 16.58
CA ARG A 368 16.89 -25.11 16.75
C ARG A 368 15.64 -25.57 16.00
N GLY A 369 15.69 -26.75 15.40
CA GLY A 369 14.60 -27.26 14.56
C GLY A 369 15.09 -28.25 13.51
N THR A 370 14.23 -28.50 12.54
CA THR A 370 14.51 -29.34 11.37
C THR A 370 14.70 -28.44 10.17
N PHE A 371 15.90 -28.45 9.58
CA PHE A 371 16.27 -27.55 8.48
C PHE A 371 16.80 -28.38 7.31
N GLN A 372 16.57 -27.92 6.08
CA GLN A 372 17.14 -28.51 4.88
C GLN A 372 18.67 -28.35 4.84
N ASP A 373 19.36 -29.23 4.11
CA ASP A 373 20.81 -29.38 4.17
C ASP A 373 21.58 -28.20 3.58
N GLU A 374 20.94 -27.41 2.70
CA GLU A 374 21.55 -26.28 2.01
C GLU A 374 21.78 -25.06 2.91
N PHE A 375 21.29 -25.08 4.15
CA PHE A 375 21.49 -24.00 5.11
C PHE A 375 22.97 -23.84 5.50
N VAL A 376 23.53 -22.67 5.21
CA VAL A 376 24.86 -22.26 5.65
C VAL A 376 24.78 -21.71 7.06
N ASN A 377 25.66 -22.18 7.95
CA ASN A 377 25.76 -21.62 9.30
C ASN A 377 26.55 -20.30 9.30
N GLY A 378 26.03 -19.27 9.95
CA GLY A 378 26.71 -17.99 10.13
C GLY A 378 26.02 -17.10 11.15
N GLU A 379 26.65 -15.98 11.51
CA GLU A 379 26.01 -15.00 12.36
C GLU A 379 24.82 -14.34 11.66
N VAL A 380 23.78 -14.05 12.44
CA VAL A 380 22.54 -13.44 11.97
C VAL A 380 22.09 -12.44 13.03
N GLN A 381 22.34 -11.17 12.77
CA GLN A 381 21.86 -10.05 13.57
C GLN A 381 21.63 -8.82 12.68
N HIS A 382 20.46 -8.17 12.76
CA HIS A 382 20.13 -7.00 11.92
C HIS A 382 20.34 -7.24 10.40
N ILE A 383 19.98 -8.42 9.90
CA ILE A 383 20.32 -8.81 8.52
C ILE A 383 19.61 -7.95 7.47
N ILE A 384 18.44 -7.41 7.82
CA ILE A 384 17.65 -6.46 7.02
C ILE A 384 18.38 -5.14 6.74
N CYS A 385 19.51 -4.89 7.38
CA CYS A 385 20.30 -3.71 7.12
C CYS A 385 21.23 -3.86 5.89
N ILE A 386 21.26 -5.04 5.25
CA ILE A 386 21.93 -5.20 3.97
C ILE A 386 21.39 -4.25 2.90
N ASN A 387 22.25 -3.69 2.07
CA ASN A 387 21.87 -2.86 0.93
C ASN A 387 22.18 -3.59 -0.38
N PRO A 388 21.53 -3.20 -1.49
CA PRO A 388 21.93 -3.64 -2.81
C PRO A 388 23.42 -3.35 -3.03
N PRO A 389 24.14 -4.20 -3.78
CA PRO A 389 25.51 -3.90 -4.15
C PRO A 389 25.58 -2.64 -5.01
N ASP A 390 26.70 -1.94 -4.96
CA ASP A 390 26.95 -0.77 -5.79
C ASP A 390 26.88 -1.15 -7.28
N VAL A 391 26.19 -0.34 -8.07
CA VAL A 391 26.04 -0.55 -9.51
C VAL A 391 26.95 0.45 -10.22
N ASN A 392 27.94 -0.04 -10.98
CA ASN A 392 28.91 0.80 -11.69
C ASN A 392 29.65 1.81 -10.79
N GLY A 393 29.94 1.42 -9.53
CA GLY A 393 30.59 2.28 -8.54
C GLY A 393 29.68 3.38 -7.96
N GLN A 394 28.39 3.37 -8.30
CA GLN A 394 27.40 4.22 -7.65
C GLN A 394 26.76 3.43 -6.51
N SER A 395 26.86 4.00 -5.30
CA SER A 395 26.17 3.47 -4.15
C SER A 395 24.66 3.57 -4.31
N TYR A 396 23.97 2.62 -3.71
CA TYR A 396 22.51 2.57 -3.73
C TYR A 396 21.89 3.86 -3.15
N VAL A 397 20.91 4.41 -3.88
CA VAL A 397 20.12 5.57 -3.48
C VAL A 397 18.70 5.12 -3.16
N PRO A 398 18.19 5.39 -1.94
CA PRO A 398 16.82 5.09 -1.58
C PRO A 398 15.80 5.73 -2.53
N TRP A 399 14.77 4.98 -2.90
CA TRP A 399 13.61 5.50 -3.65
C TRP A 399 12.72 6.39 -2.75
N ARG A 400 12.21 7.50 -3.32
CA ARG A 400 11.46 8.54 -2.60
C ARG A 400 10.33 9.08 -3.49
N PHE A 401 9.15 9.40 -2.96
CA PHE A 401 8.09 10.04 -3.76
C PHE A 401 8.56 11.34 -4.41
N ARG A 402 9.28 12.15 -3.65
CA ARG A 402 9.78 13.46 -4.12
C ARG A 402 10.84 13.39 -5.22
N ASN A 403 11.43 12.21 -5.45
CA ASN A 403 12.32 11.96 -6.59
C ASN A 403 11.54 11.54 -7.83
N SER A 404 10.26 11.18 -7.68
CA SER A 404 9.37 11.02 -8.82
C SER A 404 9.13 12.40 -9.45
N PRO A 405 8.97 12.50 -10.79
CA PRO A 405 8.62 13.75 -11.44
C PRO A 405 7.46 14.40 -10.67
N PRO A 406 7.51 15.72 -10.38
CA PRO A 406 6.44 16.36 -9.64
C PRO A 406 5.12 16.02 -10.32
N VAL A 407 4.25 15.30 -9.62
CA VAL A 407 2.84 15.29 -9.94
C VAL A 407 2.47 16.77 -9.91
N VAL A 408 2.17 17.33 -11.09
CA VAL A 408 1.88 18.75 -11.27
C VAL A 408 0.94 19.14 -10.14
N SER A 409 1.45 19.92 -9.20
CA SER A 409 0.68 20.32 -8.04
C SER A 409 -0.58 21.01 -8.57
N PRO A 410 -1.77 20.75 -7.99
CA PRO A 410 -2.93 21.57 -8.32
C PRO A 410 -2.51 23.03 -8.11
N PRO A 411 -2.86 23.93 -9.05
CA PRO A 411 -2.40 25.30 -8.97
C PRO A 411 -2.77 25.87 -7.60
N THR A 412 -1.78 26.43 -6.93
CA THR A 412 -1.93 27.15 -5.67
C THR A 412 -3.05 28.19 -5.81
N GLU A 413 -3.87 28.33 -4.77
CA GLU A 413 -5.12 29.13 -4.69
C GLU A 413 -5.03 30.62 -5.09
N ASP A 414 -3.89 31.12 -5.55
CA ASP A 414 -3.77 32.45 -6.13
C ASP A 414 -3.75 32.40 -7.67
N GLY A 415 -4.94 32.47 -8.26
CA GLY A 415 -5.14 33.06 -9.58
C GLY A 415 -5.79 32.19 -10.64
N THR A 416 -7.12 32.12 -10.61
CA THR A 416 -8.03 31.94 -11.76
C THR A 416 -7.64 30.86 -12.78
N THR A 417 -8.01 29.61 -12.52
CA THR A 417 -8.15 28.56 -13.55
C THR A 417 -9.60 28.10 -13.62
N THR A 418 -10.15 28.11 -14.82
CA THR A 418 -11.50 27.65 -15.17
C THR A 418 -11.65 26.15 -14.92
N GLU A 419 -12.81 25.73 -14.41
CA GLU A 419 -13.12 24.41 -13.81
C GLU A 419 -12.96 23.18 -14.73
N ASP A 420 -12.65 23.33 -16.03
CA ASP A 420 -12.69 22.22 -16.99
C ASP A 420 -11.34 21.49 -17.23
N ASP A 421 -10.19 22.05 -16.86
CA ASP A 421 -8.87 21.50 -17.29
C ASP A 421 -8.14 20.60 -16.26
N VAL A 422 -8.60 20.54 -15.00
CA VAL A 422 -7.84 19.89 -13.90
C VAL A 422 -8.20 18.40 -13.71
N VAL A 423 -9.29 17.90 -14.34
CA VAL A 423 -9.79 16.54 -14.07
C VAL A 423 -9.14 15.46 -14.96
N SER A 424 -8.52 15.82 -16.10
CA SER A 424 -8.19 14.85 -17.15
C SER A 424 -6.75 14.34 -17.22
N THR A 425 -5.74 15.11 -16.78
CA THR A 425 -4.32 14.77 -17.08
C THR A 425 -3.65 13.93 -15.99
N GLY A 426 -3.84 14.27 -14.70
CA GLY A 426 -3.28 13.48 -13.59
C GLY A 426 -3.94 12.10 -13.41
N THR A 427 -5.20 11.98 -13.80
CA THR A 427 -5.91 10.68 -13.83
C THR A 427 -5.44 9.82 -14.99
N PHE A 428 -5.04 10.41 -16.12
CA PHE A 428 -4.59 9.69 -17.31
C PHE A 428 -3.21 9.04 -17.12
N ASP A 429 -2.23 9.78 -16.59
CA ASP A 429 -0.87 9.25 -16.41
C ASP A 429 -0.81 8.13 -15.37
N THR A 430 -1.58 8.27 -14.28
CA THR A 430 -1.72 7.20 -13.27
C THR A 430 -2.41 5.98 -13.89
N ARG A 431 -3.50 6.17 -14.65
CA ARG A 431 -4.20 5.07 -15.35
C ARG A 431 -3.33 4.38 -16.40
N LEU A 432 -2.41 5.11 -17.03
CA LEU A 432 -1.49 4.56 -18.03
C LEU A 432 -0.39 3.73 -17.37
N ALA A 433 0.21 4.22 -16.28
CA ALA A 433 1.19 3.45 -15.50
C ALA A 433 0.54 2.18 -14.91
N GLU A 434 -0.68 2.28 -14.39
CA GLU A 434 -1.47 1.15 -13.92
C GLU A 434 -1.84 0.18 -15.05
N ALA A 435 -2.15 0.69 -16.25
CA ALA A 435 -2.43 -0.16 -17.39
C ALA A 435 -1.20 -0.95 -17.83
N LEU A 436 -0.02 -0.35 -17.75
CA LEU A 436 1.24 -1.05 -17.98
C LEU A 436 1.51 -2.15 -16.95
N VAL A 437 1.30 -1.86 -15.66
CA VAL A 437 1.48 -2.86 -14.59
C VAL A 437 0.47 -4.00 -14.72
N ALA A 438 -0.81 -3.70 -14.94
CA ALA A 438 -1.84 -4.71 -15.16
C ALA A 438 -1.57 -5.56 -16.42
N TYR A 439 -1.06 -4.94 -17.48
CA TYR A 439 -0.64 -5.66 -18.68
C TYR A 439 0.55 -6.60 -18.40
N GLN A 440 1.57 -6.13 -17.66
CA GLN A 440 2.70 -6.97 -17.25
C GLN A 440 2.24 -8.16 -16.38
N MET A 441 1.28 -7.95 -15.48
CA MET A 441 0.70 -9.04 -14.67
C MET A 441 -0.04 -10.06 -15.54
N THR A 442 -0.88 -9.58 -16.45
CA THR A 442 -1.64 -10.45 -17.37
C THR A 442 -0.69 -11.26 -18.26
N LEU A 443 0.40 -10.64 -18.71
CA LEU A 443 1.43 -11.30 -19.50
C LEU A 443 2.15 -12.37 -18.69
N LEU A 444 2.59 -12.05 -17.47
CA LEU A 444 3.27 -13.01 -16.58
C LEU A 444 2.37 -14.19 -16.22
N ASP A 445 1.10 -13.95 -15.89
CA ASP A 445 0.13 -15.03 -15.62
C ASP A 445 -0.09 -15.90 -16.86
N SER A 446 -0.20 -15.30 -18.05
CA SER A 446 -0.34 -16.04 -19.31
C SER A 446 0.90 -16.89 -19.60
N MET A 447 2.10 -16.36 -19.32
CA MET A 447 3.35 -17.11 -19.45
C MET A 447 3.44 -18.27 -18.46
N ASN A 448 3.00 -18.09 -17.21
CA ASN A 448 2.97 -19.14 -16.21
C ASN A 448 2.00 -20.28 -16.59
N VAL A 449 0.82 -19.94 -17.13
CA VAL A 449 -0.14 -20.94 -17.65
C VAL A 449 0.49 -21.73 -18.81
N LEU A 450 1.18 -21.06 -19.73
CA LEU A 450 1.91 -21.69 -20.83
C LEU A 450 3.01 -22.63 -20.31
N ASN A 451 3.82 -22.20 -19.34
CA ASN A 451 4.85 -23.04 -18.74
C ASN A 451 4.25 -24.29 -18.07
N ALA A 452 3.17 -24.14 -17.30
CA ALA A 452 2.49 -25.28 -16.68
C ALA A 452 1.94 -26.28 -17.73
N GLN A 453 1.42 -25.79 -18.86
CA GLN A 453 0.99 -26.64 -19.97
C GLN A 453 2.16 -27.36 -20.65
N ILE A 454 3.31 -26.70 -20.80
CA ILE A 454 4.52 -27.30 -21.36
C ILE A 454 5.05 -28.39 -20.43
N GLU A 455 5.12 -28.16 -19.13
CA GLU A 455 5.59 -29.14 -18.13
C GLU A 455 4.67 -30.37 -18.06
N GLN A 456 3.35 -30.16 -18.14
CA GLN A 456 2.38 -31.26 -18.25
C GLN A 456 2.51 -32.02 -19.57
N GLY A 457 2.89 -31.34 -20.65
CA GLY A 457 3.16 -31.96 -21.97
C GLY A 457 4.51 -32.68 -22.04
N ALA A 458 5.49 -32.29 -21.22
CA ALA A 458 6.86 -32.79 -21.25
C ALA A 458 7.16 -33.89 -20.23
N SER A 459 6.17 -34.32 -19.42
CA SER A 459 6.37 -35.43 -18.48
C SER A 459 6.81 -36.71 -19.21
N PRO A 460 8.03 -37.23 -18.94
CA PRO A 460 8.49 -38.46 -19.57
C PRO A 460 7.67 -39.63 -19.03
N LEU A 461 7.33 -40.55 -19.94
CA LEU A 461 6.76 -41.85 -19.61
C LEU A 461 7.71 -42.57 -18.63
N SER A 462 7.39 -42.49 -17.35
CA SER A 462 8.01 -43.26 -16.30
C SER A 462 7.53 -44.71 -16.45
N ASP A 463 8.43 -45.57 -16.93
CA ASP A 463 8.28 -47.02 -16.95
C ASP A 463 8.21 -47.55 -15.52
N THR A 464 7.01 -47.81 -15.01
CA THR A 464 6.80 -48.72 -13.89
C THR A 464 6.35 -50.08 -14.43
N ALA A 465 7.34 -50.98 -14.58
CA ALA A 465 7.14 -52.38 -14.85
C ALA A 465 6.86 -53.16 -13.56
N SER A 466 5.60 -53.56 -13.35
CA SER A 466 5.09 -54.78 -12.67
C SER A 466 3.59 -54.54 -12.48
N GLU A 467 2.65 -55.31 -13.04
CA GLU A 467 2.44 -56.74 -12.89
C GLU A 467 1.52 -57.24 -14.01
N GLN A 468 1.56 -58.55 -14.24
CA GLN A 468 0.97 -59.28 -15.35
C GLN A 468 -0.56 -59.15 -15.43
N ASP A 469 -1.09 -58.80 -16.62
CA ASP A 469 -2.25 -59.51 -17.14
C ASP A 469 -2.39 -59.42 -18.68
N LYS A 470 -2.90 -60.52 -19.25
CA LYS A 470 -2.88 -60.86 -20.68
C LYS A 470 -3.78 -59.94 -21.52
N VAL A 471 -3.20 -59.21 -22.49
CA VAL A 471 -3.95 -58.52 -23.57
C VAL A 471 -3.24 -58.73 -24.93
N PRO A 472 -3.96 -58.87 -26.06
CA PRO A 472 -3.43 -59.39 -27.31
C PRO A 472 -2.47 -58.43 -28.00
N ARG A 473 -1.48 -58.99 -28.71
CA ARG A 473 -0.55 -58.29 -29.60
C ARG A 473 -1.31 -57.51 -30.68
N GLY A 474 -1.51 -56.23 -30.44
CA GLY A 474 -1.85 -55.22 -31.43
C GLY A 474 -0.57 -54.61 -32.02
N THR A 475 -0.52 -54.50 -33.33
CA THR A 475 0.58 -54.02 -34.17
C THR A 475 1.08 -52.63 -33.80
N GLY A 476 2.41 -52.45 -33.79
CA GLY A 476 3.16 -51.29 -33.28
C GLY A 476 3.00 -49.93 -33.98
N ASN A 477 1.88 -49.66 -34.64
CA ASN A 477 1.61 -48.34 -35.25
C ASN A 477 0.84 -47.38 -34.33
N HIS A 478 0.13 -47.89 -33.32
CA HIS A 478 -0.77 -47.07 -32.51
C HIS A 478 -0.06 -46.00 -31.66
N GLN A 479 1.22 -46.20 -31.32
CA GLN A 479 2.01 -45.20 -30.60
C GLN A 479 2.51 -44.08 -31.52
N VAL A 480 2.82 -44.40 -32.78
CA VAL A 480 3.26 -43.41 -33.78
C VAL A 480 2.08 -42.53 -34.19
N ASP A 481 0.90 -43.12 -34.43
CA ASP A 481 -0.32 -42.38 -34.75
C ASP A 481 -0.69 -41.39 -33.62
N ARG A 482 -0.52 -41.79 -32.36
CA ARG A 482 -0.77 -40.92 -31.19
C ARG A 482 0.20 -39.75 -31.09
N VAL A 483 1.44 -39.91 -31.55
CA VAL A 483 2.43 -38.83 -31.59
C VAL A 483 2.15 -37.88 -32.74
N ILE A 484 1.73 -38.41 -33.90
CA ILE A 484 1.31 -37.62 -35.07
C ILE A 484 0.09 -36.76 -34.71
N ASP A 485 -0.94 -37.34 -34.07
CA ASP A 485 -2.13 -36.59 -33.63
C ASP A 485 -1.80 -35.46 -32.64
N ARG A 486 -0.79 -35.67 -31.78
CA ARG A 486 -0.30 -34.64 -30.84
C ARG A 486 0.46 -33.52 -31.54
N LEU A 487 1.31 -33.86 -32.52
CA LEU A 487 2.02 -32.88 -33.36
C LEU A 487 1.04 -32.01 -34.15
N ASP A 488 0.01 -32.61 -34.74
CA ASP A 488 -1.06 -31.89 -35.44
C ASP A 488 -1.85 -30.97 -34.50
N GLY A 489 -2.06 -31.39 -33.26
CA GLY A 489 -2.68 -30.56 -32.22
C GLY A 489 -1.84 -29.34 -31.85
N LEU A 490 -0.52 -29.52 -31.70
CA LEU A 490 0.41 -28.45 -31.38
C LEU A 490 0.56 -27.45 -32.53
N GLU A 491 0.63 -27.92 -33.78
CA GLU A 491 0.73 -27.03 -34.95
C GLU A 491 -0.55 -26.19 -35.14
N LYS A 492 -1.72 -26.75 -34.83
CA LYS A 492 -2.98 -26.00 -34.79
C LYS A 492 -2.98 -24.96 -33.67
N GLY A 493 -2.44 -25.30 -32.50
CA GLY A 493 -2.27 -24.39 -31.36
C GLY A 493 -1.37 -23.21 -31.71
N GLU A 494 -0.21 -23.46 -32.33
CA GLU A 494 0.74 -22.41 -32.77
C GLU A 494 0.09 -21.45 -33.78
N LYS A 495 -0.66 -21.98 -34.75
CA LYS A 495 -1.40 -21.15 -35.72
C LYS A 495 -2.49 -20.31 -35.06
N GLY A 496 -3.16 -20.84 -34.05
CA GLY A 496 -4.14 -20.11 -33.24
C GLY A 496 -3.50 -18.95 -32.48
N LEU A 497 -2.40 -19.23 -31.77
CA LEU A 497 -1.68 -18.25 -30.97
C LEU A 497 -1.11 -17.12 -31.85
N LYS A 498 -0.54 -17.46 -33.00
CA LYS A 498 -0.02 -16.48 -33.97
C LYS A 498 -1.13 -15.56 -34.48
N LYS A 499 -2.32 -16.10 -34.77
CA LYS A 499 -3.47 -15.32 -35.20
C LYS A 499 -3.95 -14.34 -34.12
N GLU A 500 -3.94 -14.75 -32.85
CA GLU A 500 -4.28 -13.86 -31.74
C GLU A 500 -3.23 -12.75 -31.55
N LEU A 501 -1.94 -13.09 -31.66
CA LEU A 501 -0.85 -12.10 -31.58
C LEU A 501 -0.95 -11.06 -32.70
N ASP A 502 -1.21 -11.49 -33.94
CA ASP A 502 -1.41 -10.60 -35.09
C ASP A 502 -2.63 -9.68 -34.89
N ALA A 503 -3.70 -10.18 -34.28
CA ALA A 503 -4.88 -9.38 -33.95
C ALA A 503 -4.58 -8.31 -32.89
N ILE A 504 -3.85 -8.66 -31.83
CA ILE A 504 -3.42 -7.72 -30.79
C ILE A 504 -2.50 -6.64 -31.37
N GLN A 505 -1.57 -7.02 -32.25
CA GLN A 505 -0.71 -6.05 -32.94
C GLN A 505 -1.55 -5.04 -33.76
N GLY A 506 -2.55 -5.52 -34.49
CA GLY A 506 -3.47 -4.65 -35.24
C GLY A 506 -4.26 -3.68 -34.34
N GLU A 507 -4.72 -4.14 -33.18
CA GLU A 507 -5.40 -3.27 -32.20
C GLU A 507 -4.46 -2.20 -31.63
N PHE A 508 -3.19 -2.54 -31.39
CA PHE A 508 -2.18 -1.60 -30.92
C PHE A 508 -1.87 -0.51 -31.98
N GLU A 509 -1.71 -0.90 -33.24
CA GLU A 509 -1.53 0.05 -34.35
C GLU A 509 -2.75 0.97 -34.51
N ALA A 510 -3.97 0.42 -34.37
CA ALA A 510 -5.21 1.19 -34.39
C ALA A 510 -5.35 2.14 -33.18
N LEU A 511 -4.85 1.77 -32.01
CA LEU A 511 -4.81 2.66 -30.85
C LEU A 511 -3.76 3.76 -31.01
N SER A 512 -2.55 3.41 -31.45
CA SER A 512 -1.46 4.35 -31.70
C SER A 512 -1.84 5.42 -32.73
N SER A 513 -2.49 5.01 -33.82
CA SER A 513 -3.00 5.95 -34.84
C SER A 513 -4.09 6.87 -34.31
N ARG A 514 -5.01 6.38 -33.47
CA ARG A 514 -6.03 7.21 -32.80
C ARG A 514 -5.40 8.24 -31.85
N ILE A 515 -4.37 7.85 -31.10
CA ILE A 515 -3.64 8.76 -30.20
C ILE A 515 -2.91 9.84 -31.00
N ARG A 516 -2.18 9.46 -32.07
CA ARG A 516 -1.52 10.44 -32.95
C ARG A 516 -2.50 11.43 -33.55
N LYS A 517 -3.61 10.94 -34.09
CA LYS A 517 -4.66 11.79 -34.66
C LYS A 517 -5.25 12.73 -33.60
N SER A 518 -5.52 12.24 -32.38
CA SER A 518 -6.02 13.09 -31.29
C SER A 518 -5.02 14.18 -30.89
N ALA A 519 -3.72 13.88 -30.91
CA ALA A 519 -2.67 14.86 -30.61
C ALA A 519 -2.55 15.92 -31.73
N GLU A 520 -2.66 15.50 -32.99
CA GLU A 520 -2.69 16.41 -34.15
C GLU A 520 -3.94 17.30 -34.14
N ASP A 521 -5.12 16.73 -33.85
CA ASP A 521 -6.39 17.47 -33.78
C ASP A 521 -6.42 18.49 -32.63
N THR A 522 -5.68 18.26 -31.54
CA THR A 522 -5.61 19.16 -30.38
C THR A 522 -4.48 20.20 -30.46
N GLN A 523 -3.47 19.98 -31.31
CA GLN A 523 -2.33 20.89 -31.49
C GLN A 523 -2.73 22.36 -31.84
N PRO A 524 -3.71 22.64 -32.73
CA PRO A 524 -4.10 24.00 -33.07
C PRO A 524 -4.77 24.73 -31.89
N ILE A 525 -5.51 23.99 -31.06
CA ILE A 525 -6.20 24.53 -29.88
C ILE A 525 -5.14 24.98 -28.85
N VAL A 526 -4.15 24.13 -28.59
CA VAL A 526 -3.03 24.46 -27.68
C VAL A 526 -2.24 25.67 -28.19
N GLN A 527 -1.96 25.74 -29.49
CA GLN A 527 -1.27 26.89 -30.09
C GLN A 527 -2.09 28.19 -29.99
N ALA A 528 -3.40 28.14 -30.21
CA ALA A 528 -4.28 29.29 -30.08
C ALA A 528 -4.36 29.81 -28.63
N VAL A 529 -4.41 28.91 -27.65
CA VAL A 529 -4.35 29.27 -26.23
C VAL A 529 -3.01 29.93 -25.89
N TRP A 530 -1.90 29.37 -26.36
CA TRP A 530 -0.56 29.91 -26.10
C TRP A 530 -0.36 31.30 -26.69
N ALA A 531 -0.86 31.55 -27.91
CA ALA A 531 -0.81 32.85 -28.55
C ALA A 531 -1.59 33.92 -27.78
N ASN A 532 -2.76 33.57 -27.23
CA ASN A 532 -3.57 34.47 -26.42
C ASN A 532 -2.92 34.79 -25.06
N VAL A 533 -2.29 33.79 -24.43
CA VAL A 533 -1.56 33.98 -23.16
C VAL A 533 -0.32 34.87 -23.35
N ALA A 534 0.41 34.71 -24.46
CA ALA A 534 1.54 35.56 -24.80
C ALA A 534 1.13 37.03 -25.06
N GLY A 535 -0.04 37.25 -25.67
CA GLY A 535 -0.61 38.58 -25.90
C GLY A 535 -1.02 39.33 -24.62
N LEU A 536 -1.35 38.61 -23.54
CA LEU A 536 -1.70 39.19 -22.24
C LEU A 536 -0.47 39.67 -21.46
N LYS A 537 0.68 39.00 -21.59
CA LYS A 537 1.92 39.38 -20.88
C LYS A 537 2.59 40.66 -21.41
N SER A 538 2.31 41.08 -22.64
CA SER A 538 2.91 42.30 -23.21
C SER A 538 2.21 43.60 -22.80
N ARG A 539 1.03 43.52 -22.16
CA ARG A 539 0.23 44.70 -21.76
C ARG A 539 0.47 45.22 -20.33
N SER A 540 1.31 44.57 -19.52
CA SER A 540 1.49 44.93 -18.09
C SER A 540 2.78 45.69 -17.76
N GLY A 541 3.55 46.16 -18.75
CA GLY A 541 4.81 46.88 -18.51
C GLY A 541 4.71 48.41 -18.61
N ALA A 542 4.38 49.11 -17.52
CA ALA A 542 4.71 50.53 -17.34
C ALA A 542 5.46 50.72 -16.01
N PRO A 543 6.66 51.33 -15.99
CA PRO A 543 7.53 51.34 -14.81
C PRO A 543 7.26 52.54 -13.87
N LEU A 544 7.22 52.30 -12.56
CA LEU A 544 7.26 53.33 -11.51
C LEU A 544 8.70 53.51 -11.00
N ALA A 545 9.14 54.77 -10.92
CA ALA A 545 10.46 55.19 -10.45
C ALA A 545 10.59 55.18 -8.92
N THR A 546 11.75 54.76 -8.41
CA THR A 546 12.10 54.77 -6.97
C THR A 546 13.21 55.77 -6.65
N GLY A 547 12.96 56.71 -5.73
CA GLY A 547 13.95 57.60 -5.12
C GLY A 547 14.34 57.15 -3.70
N LYS A 548 15.65 57.21 -3.38
CA LYS A 548 16.25 57.00 -2.03
C LYS A 548 16.44 58.35 -1.32
N PRO A 549 16.55 58.37 0.03
CA PRO A 549 17.87 58.64 0.67
C PRO A 549 18.08 57.79 1.95
N LYS A 550 19.23 57.10 2.13
CA LYS A 550 20.51 57.47 2.78
C LYS A 550 20.43 57.97 4.24
N ALA A 551 20.99 57.16 5.13
CA ALA A 551 21.29 57.43 6.54
C ALA A 551 22.75 57.85 6.73
N ALA A 552 23.02 58.67 7.75
CA ALA A 552 24.34 58.88 8.36
C ALA A 552 24.19 59.27 9.83
N ASN A 553 25.09 58.69 10.64
CA ASN A 553 25.29 58.79 12.09
C ASN A 553 25.47 60.21 12.63
N ILE A 554 25.20 60.39 13.93
CA ILE A 554 26.08 61.07 14.92
C ILE A 554 25.66 60.66 16.34
N ASP A 555 26.68 60.45 17.16
CA ASP A 555 26.71 60.02 18.56
C ASP A 555 26.45 61.13 19.59
N GLN A 556 26.15 60.65 20.81
CA GLN A 556 26.50 61.19 22.14
C GLN A 556 25.74 62.34 22.81
N ASP A 557 25.31 62.00 24.03
CA ASP A 557 25.49 62.70 25.31
C ASP A 557 24.34 63.49 25.99
N THR A 558 24.38 63.33 27.32
CA THR A 558 23.84 64.15 28.43
C THR A 558 22.39 64.01 28.92
N LEU A 559 22.26 63.23 30.01
CA LEU A 559 21.79 63.59 31.36
C LEU A 559 20.83 64.80 31.59
N SER A 560 19.85 64.51 32.46
CA SER A 560 19.31 65.35 33.56
C SER A 560 18.16 66.32 33.28
N GLY A 561 17.09 66.16 34.08
CA GLY A 561 16.53 67.30 34.82
C GLY A 561 15.08 67.72 34.53
N ASP A 562 14.16 67.11 35.25
CA ASP A 562 13.16 67.75 36.14
C ASP A 562 12.23 68.91 35.69
N ASP A 563 10.96 68.68 36.03
CA ASP A 563 10.03 69.58 36.75
C ASP A 563 8.92 70.39 36.02
N LYS A 564 7.68 70.16 36.54
CA LYS A 564 6.45 71.00 36.64
C LYS A 564 5.99 71.81 35.40
N THR A 565 4.69 71.89 35.04
CA THR A 565 3.63 72.54 35.85
C THR A 565 2.24 72.44 35.17
N LYS A 566 1.20 72.45 36.02
CA LYS A 566 -0.27 72.50 35.84
C LYS A 566 -0.88 73.56 34.88
N ARG A 567 -2.03 73.23 34.26
CA ARG A 567 -3.39 73.89 34.36
C ARG A 567 -4.38 73.23 33.35
N ARG A 568 -5.49 72.59 33.77
CA ARG A 568 -6.88 73.10 33.98
C ARG A 568 -7.43 73.84 32.74
N THR A 569 -8.51 73.43 32.05
CA THR A 569 -9.96 73.34 32.45
C THR A 569 -10.75 72.51 31.40
N LEU A 570 -11.64 71.54 31.75
CA LEU A 570 -13.12 71.62 31.89
C LEU A 570 -13.83 72.45 30.79
N SER A 571 -14.87 72.02 30.05
CA SER A 571 -15.96 71.02 30.12
C SER A 571 -16.25 70.47 28.69
N GLY A 572 -17.05 69.46 28.35
CA GLY A 572 -18.01 68.58 29.01
C GLY A 572 -19.02 68.12 27.94
N ILE A 573 -19.28 66.81 27.83
CA ILE A 573 -20.56 66.11 27.54
C ILE A 573 -20.32 64.75 26.85
N LEU A 574 -20.98 63.76 27.49
CA LEU A 574 -21.13 62.31 27.36
C LEU A 574 -20.98 61.58 26.02
N GLY A 575 -20.46 60.34 26.13
CA GLY A 575 -20.84 59.21 25.26
C GLY A 575 -19.96 57.95 25.41
N ILE A 576 -20.26 57.09 26.40
CA ILE A 576 -20.32 55.59 26.38
C ILE A 576 -19.39 54.85 25.38
N SER A 577 -18.55 53.85 25.65
CA SER A 577 -18.25 52.98 26.80
C SER A 577 -16.94 52.22 26.47
N LYS A 578 -15.96 52.18 27.39
CA LYS A 578 -14.86 51.21 27.36
C LYS A 578 -15.03 50.26 28.55
N GLY A 579 -15.18 48.98 28.25
CA GLY A 579 -15.24 47.90 29.22
C GLY A 579 -14.82 46.59 28.57
N THR A 580 -13.51 46.39 28.38
CA THR A 580 -12.91 45.11 27.97
C THR A 580 -11.40 45.16 28.19
N SER A 581 -10.97 45.25 29.45
CA SER A 581 -9.56 44.97 29.79
C SER A 581 -9.36 44.23 31.13
N ALA A 582 -10.45 43.86 31.82
CA ALA A 582 -10.39 43.10 33.08
C ALA A 582 -10.66 41.59 32.92
N VAL A 583 -11.07 41.12 31.73
CA VAL A 583 -11.42 39.70 31.49
C VAL A 583 -10.21 38.86 31.04
N ILE A 584 -9.17 39.49 30.49
CA ILE A 584 -8.02 38.78 29.92
C ILE A 584 -7.03 38.32 31.00
N PHE A 585 -6.91 39.05 32.12
CA PHE A 585 -6.02 38.63 33.21
C PHE A 585 -6.60 37.56 34.13
N PHE A 586 -7.93 37.46 34.25
CA PHE A 586 -8.58 36.44 35.09
C PHE A 586 -8.68 35.06 34.40
N LEU A 587 -8.81 35.03 33.07
CA LEU A 587 -8.81 33.77 32.29
C LEU A 587 -7.40 33.15 32.17
N GLY A 588 -6.35 33.96 32.11
CA GLY A 588 -4.96 33.47 32.09
C GLY A 588 -4.57 32.74 33.38
N ALA A 589 -4.99 33.24 34.53
CA ALA A 589 -4.69 32.62 35.82
C ALA A 589 -5.44 31.28 36.02
N ILE A 590 -6.67 31.16 35.52
CA ILE A 590 -7.48 29.93 35.62
C ILE A 590 -6.93 28.84 34.70
N ILE A 591 -6.43 29.19 33.51
CA ILE A 591 -5.82 28.22 32.58
C ILE A 591 -4.49 27.70 33.13
N ILE A 592 -3.67 28.57 33.75
CA ILE A 592 -2.40 28.15 34.36
C ILE A 592 -2.65 27.27 35.60
N LEU A 593 -3.64 27.58 36.44
CA LEU A 593 -4.01 26.74 37.58
C LEU A 593 -4.60 25.38 37.14
N GLY A 594 -5.39 25.38 36.05
CA GLY A 594 -5.91 24.17 35.42
C GLY A 594 -4.81 23.27 34.86
N LEU A 595 -3.80 23.84 34.21
CA LEU A 595 -2.65 23.10 33.67
C LEU A 595 -1.76 22.53 34.79
N VAL A 596 -1.60 23.23 35.91
CA VAL A 596 -0.84 22.72 37.07
C VAL A 596 -1.59 21.57 37.77
N LEU A 597 -2.92 21.64 37.88
CA LEU A 597 -3.74 20.57 38.47
C LEU A 597 -3.86 19.34 37.56
N VAL A 598 -3.89 19.53 36.24
CA VAL A 598 -3.85 18.43 35.25
C VAL A 598 -2.47 17.76 35.26
N ARG A 599 -1.37 18.53 35.34
CA ARG A 599 -0.01 18.00 35.44
C ARG A 599 0.24 17.25 36.77
N GLY A 600 -0.39 17.68 37.85
CA GLY A 600 -0.37 16.98 39.15
C GLY A 600 -1.18 15.68 39.16
N ARG A 601 -2.35 15.64 38.51
CA ARG A 601 -3.16 14.41 38.36
C ARG A 601 -2.54 13.41 37.37
N TRP A 602 -1.79 13.88 36.37
CA TRP A 602 -1.07 13.01 35.44
C TRP A 602 0.13 12.35 36.11
N ARG A 603 0.90 13.07 36.94
CA ARG A 603 2.00 12.49 37.74
C ARG A 603 1.55 11.42 38.75
N ARG A 604 0.34 11.51 39.31
CA ARG A 604 -0.21 10.46 40.21
C ARG A 604 -0.77 9.24 39.46
N ARG A 605 -1.14 9.35 38.17
CA ARG A 605 -1.55 8.21 37.34
C ARG A 605 -0.39 7.46 36.68
N VAL A 606 0.76 8.11 36.51
CA VAL A 606 1.98 7.48 35.98
C VAL A 606 2.73 6.69 37.05
N SER A 607 2.65 7.09 38.33
CA SER A 607 3.32 6.36 39.44
C SER A 607 2.68 4.99 39.76
N THR A 608 1.38 4.79 39.50
CA THR A 608 0.70 3.49 39.69
C THR A 608 0.66 2.60 38.45
N ARG A 609 1.29 3.00 37.33
CA ARG A 609 1.39 2.18 36.12
C ARG A 609 2.83 1.71 35.80
N ASN A 610 3.81 2.16 36.59
CA ASN A 610 5.24 1.86 36.41
C ASN A 610 5.77 0.59 37.13
N SER A 611 4.90 -0.38 37.46
CA SER A 611 5.37 -1.71 37.94
C SER A 611 5.15 -2.86 36.96
N ARG A 612 4.67 -2.60 35.74
CA ARG A 612 4.61 -3.61 34.67
C ARG A 612 4.82 -2.95 33.31
N LYS A 613 6.06 -2.97 32.83
CA LYS A 613 6.50 -3.11 31.43
C LYS A 613 7.94 -2.62 31.30
N THR A 614 8.87 -3.55 31.49
CA THR A 614 10.01 -3.71 30.58
C THR A 614 9.53 -4.54 29.38
N TYR A 615 10.22 -4.34 28.24
CA TYR A 615 9.95 -4.79 26.86
C TYR A 615 9.01 -3.88 26.07
#